data_AF-A0A950NH98-F1
#
_entry.id   AF-A0A950NH98-F1
#
_cell.length_a   1.000
_cell.length_b   1.000
_cell.length_c   1.000
_cell.angle_alpha   90.00
_cell.angle_beta   90.00
_cell.angle_gamma   90.00
#
_symmetry.space_group_name_H-M   'P 1'
#
loop_
_entity.id
_entity.type
_entity.pdbx_description
1 polymer ?
#
loop_
_entity_poly.entity_id
_entity_poly.type
_entity_poly.pdbx_seq_one_letter_code
_entity_poly.pdbx_strand_id
1 'polypeptide(L)'
;MIALATVRSDIANYVSAVFYVYIILIFVYVLLNMLFSTGVHPPYARWSDSVLGFLRDISEPYLRIFRRFIPTVGMFDLSPMIGIIVLWFLRYVIVRAIGG
;
A
#
# COMPACT_ATOMS: atom_id res chain seq x y z
N MET A 1 23.07 -20.48 20.49
CA MET A 1 22.58 -20.37 19.10
C MET A 1 21.08 -20.11 19.00
N ILE A 2 20.25 -20.50 19.98
CA ILE A 2 18.79 -20.26 19.95
C ILE A 2 18.42 -18.75 20.02
N ALA A 3 19.09 -17.97 20.88
CA ALA A 3 18.78 -16.54 21.05
C ALA A 3 18.95 -15.70 19.76
N LEU A 4 19.98 -15.99 18.95
CA LEU A 4 20.18 -15.30 17.66
C LEU A 4 19.10 -15.67 16.63
N ALA A 5 18.62 -16.91 16.65
CA ALA A 5 17.54 -17.37 15.76
C ALA A 5 16.20 -16.71 16.13
N THR A 6 15.91 -16.58 17.42
CA THR A 6 14.68 -15.92 17.90
C THR A 6 14.67 -14.43 17.57
N VAL A 7 15.76 -13.72 17.83
CA VAL A 7 15.88 -12.28 17.49
C VAL A 7 15.71 -12.06 15.99
N ARG A 8 16.28 -12.93 15.16
CA ARG A 8 16.14 -12.86 13.70
C ARG A 8 14.69 -13.07 13.25
N SER A 9 13.98 -14.04 13.84
CA SER A 9 12.56 -14.24 13.54
C SER A 9 11.69 -13.08 14.02
N ASP A 10 12.02 -12.46 15.15
CA ASP A 10 11.26 -11.32 15.68
C ASP A 10 11.39 -10.10 14.78
N ILE A 11 12.61 -9.83 14.28
CA ILE A 11 12.86 -8.77 13.29
C ILE A 11 12.08 -9.05 11.99
N ALA A 12 12.11 -10.28 11.49
CA ALA A 12 11.37 -10.66 10.28
C ALA A 12 9.85 -10.44 10.45
N ASN A 13 9.31 -10.81 11.63
CA ASN A 13 7.90 -10.64 11.95
C ASN A 13 7.52 -9.17 12.05
N TYR A 14 8.34 -8.34 12.71
CA TYR A 14 8.09 -6.91 12.80
C TYR A 14 8.09 -6.24 11.43
N VAL A 15 9.10 -6.53 10.60
CA VAL A 15 9.18 -6.02 9.22
C VAL A 15 7.96 -6.46 8.41
N SER A 16 7.57 -7.74 8.51
CA SER A 16 6.36 -8.24 7.85
C SER A 16 5.10 -7.50 8.29
N ALA A 17 4.97 -7.16 9.57
CA ALA A 17 3.82 -6.41 10.09
C ALA A 17 3.75 -5.00 9.49
N VAL A 18 4.88 -4.30 9.39
CA VAL A 18 4.96 -2.96 8.75
C VAL A 18 4.50 -3.03 7.29
N PHE A 19 5.00 -4.01 6.52
CA PHE A 19 4.55 -4.22 5.15
C PHE A 19 3.05 -4.49 5.06
N TYR A 20 2.50 -5.28 5.98
CA TYR A 20 1.07 -5.61 6.01
C TYR A 20 0.20 -4.37 6.27
N VAL A 21 0.59 -3.54 7.24
CA VAL A 21 -0.10 -2.27 7.52
C VAL A 21 -0.07 -1.35 6.29
N TYR A 22 1.08 -1.22 5.63
CA TYR A 22 1.20 -0.38 4.43
C TYR A 22 0.36 -0.90 3.25
N ILE A 23 0.32 -2.22 3.05
CA ILE A 23 -0.56 -2.86 2.05
C ILE A 23 -2.04 -2.55 2.35
N ILE A 24 -2.47 -2.66 3.61
CA ILE A 24 -3.85 -2.33 4.00
C ILE A 24 -4.16 -0.86 3.72
N LEU A 25 -3.26 0.07 4.06
CA LEU A 25 -3.47 1.50 3.81
C LEU A 25 -3.67 1.79 2.32
N ILE A 26 -2.82 1.22 1.46
CA ILE A 26 -2.96 1.37 0.01
C ILE A 26 -4.25 0.70 -0.47
N PHE A 27 -4.58 -0.50 0.03
CA PHE A 27 -5.81 -1.18 -0.36
C PHE A 27 -7.06 -0.35 0.00
N VAL A 28 -7.11 0.22 1.20
CA VAL A 28 -8.19 1.12 1.64
C VAL A 28 -8.25 2.38 0.78
N TYR A 29 -7.09 3.00 0.46
CA TYR A 29 -7.04 4.15 -0.45
C TYR A 29 -7.68 3.84 -1.81
N VAL A 30 -7.34 2.70 -2.40
CA VAL A 30 -7.85 2.26 -3.69
C VAL A 30 -9.34 1.97 -3.64
N LEU A 31 -9.77 1.26 -2.59
CA LEU A 31 -11.17 0.93 -2.39
C LEU A 31 -12.02 2.20 -2.25
N LEU A 32 -11.55 3.17 -1.46
CA LEU A 32 -12.20 4.46 -1.29
C LEU A 32 -12.21 5.27 -2.60
N ASN A 33 -11.08 5.35 -3.31
CA ASN A 33 -11.00 6.04 -4.60
C ASN A 33 -11.97 5.43 -5.63
N MET A 34 -12.06 4.10 -5.67
CA MET A 34 -12.99 3.39 -6.54
C MET A 34 -14.46 3.66 -6.14
N LEU A 35 -14.77 3.64 -4.84
CA LEU A 35 -16.10 3.95 -4.32
C LEU A 35 -16.55 5.37 -4.71
N PHE A 36 -15.70 6.38 -4.48
CA PHE A 36 -16.01 7.77 -4.83
C PHE A 36 -16.06 8.01 -6.34
N SER A 37 -15.19 7.36 -7.12
CA SER A 37 -15.22 7.43 -8.59
C SER A 37 -16.48 6.81 -9.20
N THR A 38 -17.17 5.89 -8.52
CA THR A 38 -18.43 5.28 -8.99
C THR A 38 -19.67 6.13 -8.73
N GLY A 39 -19.51 7.36 -8.23
CA GLY A 39 -20.61 8.31 -8.02
C GLY A 39 -21.25 8.27 -6.64
N VAL A 40 -20.78 7.38 -5.76
CA VAL A 40 -21.20 7.33 -4.35
C VAL A 40 -20.48 8.47 -3.59
N HIS A 41 -21.02 9.68 -3.67
CA HIS A 41 -20.55 10.80 -2.86
C HIS A 41 -21.17 10.69 -1.46
N PRO A 42 -20.37 10.47 -0.39
CA PRO A 42 -20.91 10.50 0.96
C PRO A 42 -21.39 11.92 1.30
N PRO A 43 -22.54 12.09 1.97
CA PRO A 43 -23.11 13.41 2.28
C PRO A 43 -22.23 14.26 3.22
N TYR A 44 -21.27 13.63 3.89
CA TYR A 44 -20.22 14.31 4.62
C TYR A 44 -18.99 14.43 3.69
N ALA A 45 -18.81 15.53 2.97
CA ALA A 45 -17.67 15.66 2.03
C ALA A 45 -16.35 16.04 2.71
N ARG A 46 -16.38 16.69 3.88
CA ARG A 46 -15.19 17.36 4.48
C ARG A 46 -14.19 16.41 5.16
N TRP A 47 -14.69 15.43 5.91
CA TRP A 47 -13.88 14.35 6.53
C TRP A 47 -13.35 13.36 5.48
N SER A 48 -14.16 12.96 4.49
CA SER A 48 -13.74 12.07 3.40
C SER A 48 -12.66 12.72 2.55
N ASP A 49 -12.77 14.01 2.23
CA ASP A 49 -11.73 14.76 1.51
C ASP A 49 -10.43 14.86 2.30
N SER A 50 -10.51 15.07 3.61
CA SER A 50 -9.32 15.10 4.48
C SER A 50 -8.61 13.74 4.50
N VAL A 51 -9.37 12.64 4.62
CA VAL A 51 -8.83 11.28 4.66
C VAL A 51 -8.26 10.87 3.29
N LEU A 52 -8.96 11.16 2.20
CA LEU A 52 -8.49 10.96 0.84
C LEU A 52 -7.26 11.80 0.52
N GLY A 53 -7.24 13.06 0.95
CA GLY A 53 -6.10 13.96 0.80
C GLY A 53 -4.86 13.40 1.50
N PHE A 54 -5.01 12.95 2.74
CA PHE A 54 -3.92 12.30 3.48
C PHE A 54 -3.45 11.00 2.82
N LEU A 55 -4.38 10.12 2.42
CA LEU A 55 -4.05 8.87 1.73
C LEU A 55 -3.38 9.15 0.37
N ARG A 56 -3.82 10.20 -0.34
CA ARG A 56 -3.21 10.66 -1.58
C ARG A 56 -1.81 11.17 -1.31
N ASP A 57 -1.59 12.04 -0.34
CA ASP A 57 -0.26 12.60 -0.03
C ASP A 57 0.75 11.50 0.33
N ILE A 58 0.32 10.42 0.98
CA ILE A 58 1.17 9.25 1.29
C ILE A 58 1.36 8.36 0.06
N SER A 59 0.31 8.11 -0.71
CA SER A 59 0.34 7.18 -1.84
C SER A 59 0.95 7.80 -3.10
N GLU A 60 0.84 9.11 -3.28
CA GLU A 60 1.26 9.85 -4.46
C GLU A 60 2.76 9.78 -4.74
N PRO A 61 3.71 9.93 -3.79
CA PRO A 61 5.12 9.71 -4.09
C PRO A 61 5.39 8.28 -4.57
N TYR A 62 4.72 7.28 -3.99
CA TYR A 62 4.83 5.87 -4.41
C TYR A 62 4.23 5.67 -5.82
N LEU A 63 2.98 6.09 -6.03
CA LEU A 63 2.26 5.96 -7.30
C LEU A 63 2.90 6.76 -8.43
N ARG A 64 3.56 7.89 -8.15
CA ARG A 64 4.27 8.71 -9.15
C ARG A 64 5.46 7.97 -9.77
N ILE A 65 6.12 7.11 -8.99
CA ILE A 65 7.16 6.21 -9.49
C ILE A 65 6.54 5.22 -10.49
N PHE A 66 5.41 4.60 -10.15
CA PHE A 66 4.73 3.64 -11.04
C PHE A 66 4.08 4.30 -12.26
N ARG A 67 3.53 5.52 -12.14
CA ARG A 67 2.96 6.30 -13.25
C ARG A 67 4.00 6.68 -14.31
N ARG A 68 5.29 6.73 -13.95
CA ARG A 68 6.37 6.95 -14.93
C ARG A 68 6.63 5.71 -15.80
N PHE A 69 6.31 4.52 -15.30
CA PHE A 69 6.46 3.26 -16.04
C PHE A 69 5.17 2.83 -16.72
N ILE A 70 4.00 3.17 -16.16
CA ILE A 70 2.69 2.79 -16.66
C ILE A 70 1.88 4.06 -16.92
N PRO A 71 1.61 4.43 -18.18
CA PRO A 71 0.71 5.54 -18.49
C PRO A 71 -0.66 5.28 -17.87
N THR A 72 -1.31 6.32 -17.34
CA THR A 72 -2.66 6.24 -16.78
C THR A 72 -3.64 5.80 -17.86
N VAL A 73 -4.12 4.55 -17.79
CA VAL A 73 -5.12 4.03 -18.74
C VAL A 73 -6.52 4.45 -18.29
N GLY A 74 -6.89 5.70 -18.59
CA GLY A 74 -8.24 6.23 -18.34
C GLY A 74 -8.56 6.62 -16.88
N MET A 75 -9.86 6.66 -16.55
CA MET A 75 -10.41 7.02 -15.22
C MET A 75 -10.16 5.96 -14.13
N PHE A 76 -9.78 4.74 -14.53
CA PHE A 76 -9.38 3.68 -13.61
C PHE A 76 -7.86 3.72 -13.43
N ASP A 77 -7.41 4.32 -12.34
CA ASP A 77 -6.01 4.24 -11.92
C ASP A 77 -5.68 2.76 -11.60
N LEU A 78 -5.06 2.04 -12.55
CA LEU A 78 -4.52 0.68 -12.35
C LEU A 78 -3.17 0.68 -11.61
N SER A 79 -2.54 1.85 -11.50
CA SER A 79 -1.28 2.07 -10.77
C SER A 79 -1.27 1.49 -9.35
N PRO A 80 -2.35 1.63 -8.55
CA PRO A 80 -2.39 1.09 -7.20
C PRO A 80 -2.47 -0.45 -7.12
N MET A 81 -3.13 -1.12 -8.07
CA MET A 81 -3.15 -2.59 -8.12
C MET A 81 -1.73 -3.13 -8.32
N ILE A 82 -0.98 -2.54 -9.24
CA ILE A 82 0.41 -2.91 -9.49
C ILE A 82 1.29 -2.56 -8.30
N GLY A 83 1.04 -1.42 -7.67
CA GLY A 83 1.69 -1.02 -6.42
C GLY A 83 1.54 -2.06 -5.30
N ILE A 84 0.33 -2.61 -5.11
CA ILE A 84 0.07 -3.68 -4.13
C ILE A 84 0.82 -4.96 -4.50
N ILE A 85 0.82 -5.38 -5.77
CA ILE A 85 1.52 -6.58 -6.24
C ILE A 85 3.03 -6.48 -5.97
N VAL A 86 3.63 -5.32 -6.28
CA VAL A 86 5.05 -5.06 -6.05
C VAL A 86 5.40 -5.07 -4.57
N LEU A 87 4.54 -4.48 -3.73
CA LEU A 87 4.69 -4.52 -2.27
C LEU A 87 4.62 -5.94 -1.71
N TRP A 88 3.71 -6.75 -2.25
CA TRP A 88 3.56 -8.16 -1.85
C TRP A 88 4.82 -8.96 -2.19
N PHE A 89 5.38 -8.73 -3.38
CA PHE A 89 6.64 -9.33 -3.82
C PHE A 89 7.82 -8.87 -2.95
N LEU A 90 7.95 -7.56 -2.69
CA LEU A 90 8.98 -6.99 -1.80
C LEU A 90 8.91 -7.58 -0.40
N ARG A 91 7.71 -7.67 0.19
CA ARG A 91 7.50 -8.32 1.50
C ARG A 91 8.02 -9.75 1.49
N TYR A 92 7.66 -10.54 0.49
CA TYR A 92 8.09 -11.93 0.40
C TYR A 92 9.61 -12.08 0.31
N VAL A 93 10.26 -11.28 -0.56
CA VAL A 93 11.72 -11.28 -0.74
C VAL A 93 12.44 -10.86 0.54
N ILE A 94 12.01 -9.75 1.15
CA ILE A 94 12.65 -9.19 2.35
C ILE A 94 12.47 -10.10 3.55
N VAL A 95 11.26 -10.62 3.79
CA VAL A 95 10.99 -11.54 4.91
C VAL A 95 11.79 -12.83 4.75
N ARG A 96 11.92 -13.37 3.53
CA ARG A 96 12.79 -14.52 3.27
C ARG A 96 14.27 -14.21 3.43
N ALA A 97 14.74 -13.03 3.03
CA ALA A 97 16.14 -12.64 3.24
C ALA A 97 16.47 -12.47 4.74
N ILE A 98 15.53 -11.94 5.53
CA ILE A 98 15.69 -11.77 6.97
C ILE A 98 15.50 -13.09 7.72
N GLY A 99 14.64 -14.00 7.26
CA GLY A 99 14.35 -15.28 7.92
C GLY A 99 15.17 -16.49 7.43
N GLY A 100 15.79 -16.40 6.25
CA GLY A 100 16.53 -17.49 5.57
C GLY A 100 17.99 -17.60 5.96
#